data_AF-A0A917VYU9-F1
#
_entry.id   AF-A0A917VYU9-F1
#
_cell.length_a   1.000
_cell.length_b   1.000
_cell.length_c   1.000
_cell.angle_alpha   90.00
_cell.angle_beta   90.00
_cell.angle_gamma   90.00
#
_symmetry.space_group_name_H-M   'P 1'
#
loop_
_entity.id
_entity.type
_entity.pdbx_description
1 polymer ?
#
loop_
_entity_poly.entity_id
_entity_poly.type
_entity_poly.pdbx_seq_one_letter_code
_entity_poly.pdbx_strand_id
1 'polypeptide(L)'
;MKRVTDERLKIDMLKNIRIVFIFQTLGILAILIYTGISKGPDAAFHSPLSLVFYGTGVILGFQQLRVSADMDEMGKHKLKKPMPYYGLVLIALAVGLGAGLLTFLTDPLHKLNAWIIGGVFFICFLAAYSVGYFIKKKRAEDDEDE
;
A
#
# COMPACT_ATOMS: atom_id res chain seq x y z
N MET A 1 33.29 -3.92 14.28
CA MET A 1 32.14 -3.01 14.42
C MET A 1 31.49 -3.22 15.78
N LYS A 2 31.38 -2.18 16.62
CA LYS A 2 30.57 -2.24 17.85
C LYS A 2 29.10 -2.15 17.44
N ARG A 3 28.31 -3.19 17.73
CA ARG A 3 26.85 -3.14 17.54
C ARG A 3 26.29 -2.12 18.53
N VAL A 4 25.48 -1.19 18.05
CA VAL A 4 24.71 -0.29 18.91
C VAL A 4 23.64 -1.14 19.60
N THR A 5 23.86 -1.47 20.86
CA THR A 5 22.95 -2.27 21.69
C THR A 5 21.88 -1.44 22.38
N ASP A 6 22.11 -0.15 22.54
CA ASP A 6 21.21 0.75 23.26
C ASP A 6 19.94 1.06 22.43
N GLU A 7 18.78 0.80 23.01
CA GLU A 7 17.48 0.95 22.34
C GLU A 7 17.15 2.41 22.03
N ARG A 8 17.61 3.34 22.86
CA ARG A 8 17.36 4.78 22.67
C ARG A 8 18.03 5.29 21.39
N LEU A 9 19.26 4.86 21.14
CA LEU A 9 19.99 5.19 19.91
C LEU A 9 19.34 4.58 18.66
N LYS A 10 18.75 3.38 18.75
CA LYS A 10 18.00 2.78 17.64
C LYS A 10 16.76 3.58 17.29
N ILE A 11 16.01 4.04 18.30
CA ILE A 11 14.79 4.86 18.09
C ILE A 11 15.13 6.18 17.39
N ASP A 12 16.19 6.85 17.82
CA ASP A 12 16.58 8.12 17.20
C ASP A 12 17.14 7.92 15.77
N MET A 13 17.85 6.81 15.53
CA MET A 13 18.25 6.43 14.18
C MET A 13 17.05 6.15 13.26
N LEU A 14 16.00 5.48 13.76
CA LEU A 14 14.76 5.26 13.02
C LEU A 14 14.03 6.57 12.71
N LYS A 15 14.01 7.54 13.65
CA LYS A 15 13.43 8.88 13.40
C LYS A 15 14.22 9.63 12.32
N ASN A 16 15.54 9.59 12.36
CA ASN A 16 16.37 10.23 11.35
C ASN A 16 16.15 9.61 9.96
N ILE A 17 16.13 8.27 9.87
CA ILE A 17 15.83 7.57 8.61
C ILE A 17 14.44 7.95 8.10
N ARG A 18 13.44 8.09 8.98
CA ARG A 18 12.09 8.53 8.59
C ARG A 18 12.10 9.92 7.96
N ILE A 19 12.81 10.88 8.54
CA ILE A 19 12.90 12.24 8.00
C ILE A 19 13.57 12.24 6.62
N VAL A 20 14.70 11.52 6.48
CA VAL A 20 15.41 11.37 5.20
C VAL A 20 14.51 10.72 4.15
N PHE A 21 13.79 9.67 4.52
CA PHE A 21 12.87 8.97 3.63
C PHE A 21 11.72 9.88 3.16
N ILE A 22 11.14 10.70 4.05
CA ILE A 22 10.11 11.69 3.67
C ILE A 22 10.68 12.67 2.65
N PHE A 23 11.86 13.23 2.91
CA PHE A 23 12.49 14.18 2.01
C PHE A 23 12.81 13.56 0.64
N GLN A 24 13.34 12.33 0.63
CA GLN A 24 13.61 11.57 -0.59
C GLN A 24 12.32 11.33 -1.40
N THR A 25 11.24 10.93 -0.71
CA THR A 25 9.95 10.66 -1.35
C THR A 25 9.37 11.94 -1.97
N LEU A 26 9.44 13.06 -1.25
CA LEU A 26 9.03 14.37 -1.75
C LEU A 26 9.88 14.84 -2.94
N GLY A 27 11.19 14.62 -2.90
CA GLY A 27 12.08 14.95 -4.00
C GLY A 27 11.75 14.16 -5.27
N ILE A 28 11.55 12.85 -5.14
CA ILE A 28 11.14 11.99 -6.26
C ILE A 28 9.78 12.44 -6.82
N LEU A 29 8.81 12.73 -5.95
CA LEU A 29 7.49 13.21 -6.33
C LEU A 29 7.57 14.56 -7.10
N ALA A 30 8.37 15.51 -6.61
CA ALA A 30 8.55 16.80 -7.25
C ALA A 30 9.16 16.67 -8.67
N ILE A 31 10.16 15.81 -8.83
CA ILE A 31 10.78 15.55 -10.15
C ILE A 31 9.77 14.90 -11.11
N LEU A 32 8.96 13.95 -10.62
CA LEU A 32 7.91 13.31 -11.41
C LEU A 32 6.84 14.31 -11.86
N ILE A 33 6.36 15.17 -10.96
CA ILE A 33 5.38 16.22 -11.28
C ILE A 33 5.96 17.20 -12.29
N TYR A 34 7.19 17.67 -12.07
CA TYR A 34 7.87 18.58 -12.99
C TYR A 34 8.03 17.96 -14.39
N THR A 35 8.42 16.69 -14.45
CA THR A 35 8.55 15.94 -15.71
C THR A 35 7.20 15.75 -16.39
N GLY A 36 6.14 15.46 -15.63
CA GLY A 36 4.79 15.29 -16.15
C GLY A 36 4.22 16.58 -16.77
N ILE A 37 4.48 17.74 -16.15
CA ILE A 37 4.07 19.03 -16.68
C ILE A 37 4.93 19.43 -17.89
N SER A 38 6.25 19.19 -17.85
CA SER A 38 7.18 19.68 -18.87
C SER A 38 7.26 18.81 -20.12
N LYS A 39 7.18 17.48 -19.97
CA LYS A 39 7.36 16.49 -21.06
C LYS A 39 6.12 15.64 -21.32
N GLY A 40 5.03 15.92 -20.60
CA GLY A 40 3.78 15.16 -20.68
C GLY A 40 3.72 13.99 -19.70
N PRO A 41 2.49 13.47 -19.44
CA PRO A 41 2.26 12.42 -18.45
C PRO A 41 2.97 11.11 -18.81
N ASP A 42 3.03 10.76 -20.09
CA ASP A 42 3.66 9.51 -20.54
C ASP A 42 5.16 9.46 -20.20
N ALA A 43 5.86 10.59 -20.32
CA ALA A 43 7.28 10.70 -19.95
C ALA A 43 7.51 10.60 -18.44
N ALA A 44 6.54 10.97 -17.60
CA ALA A 44 6.63 10.80 -16.15
C ALA A 44 6.44 9.32 -15.77
N PHE A 45 5.43 8.66 -16.33
CA PHE A 45 5.13 7.25 -16.02
C PHE A 45 6.18 6.28 -16.56
N HIS A 46 6.78 6.53 -17.73
CA HIS A 46 7.85 5.69 -18.31
C HIS A 46 9.26 6.03 -17.79
N SER A 47 9.41 7.02 -16.91
CA SER A 47 10.72 7.36 -16.36
C SER A 47 11.24 6.26 -15.42
N PRO A 48 12.55 5.98 -15.36
CA PRO A 48 13.10 5.02 -14.39
C PRO A 48 12.83 5.45 -12.93
N LEU A 49 12.56 6.74 -12.70
CA LEU A 49 12.23 7.29 -11.39
C LEU A 49 10.85 6.82 -10.89
N SER A 50 9.87 6.68 -11.79
CA SER A 50 8.52 6.20 -11.43
C SER A 50 8.57 4.75 -10.94
N LEU A 51 9.40 3.90 -11.56
CA LEU A 51 9.60 2.52 -11.16
C LEU A 51 10.14 2.44 -9.73
N VAL A 52 11.16 3.24 -9.41
CA VAL A 52 11.71 3.30 -8.04
C VAL A 52 10.64 3.78 -7.05
N PHE A 53 9.83 4.76 -7.42
CA PHE A 53 8.73 5.25 -6.60
C PHE A 53 7.67 4.17 -6.32
N TYR A 54 7.19 3.47 -7.35
CA TYR A 54 6.21 2.40 -7.17
C TYR A 54 6.78 1.21 -6.41
N GLY A 55 8.00 0.77 -6.73
CA GLY A 55 8.65 -0.35 -6.06
C GLY A 55 8.86 -0.10 -4.57
N THR A 56 9.35 1.09 -4.22
CA THR A 56 9.50 1.49 -2.80
C THR A 56 8.15 1.58 -2.09
N GLY A 57 7.10 2.08 -2.76
CA GLY A 57 5.74 2.11 -2.24
C GLY A 57 5.18 0.71 -1.93
N VAL A 58 5.39 -0.27 -2.81
CA VAL A 58 4.97 -1.66 -2.59
C VAL A 58 5.67 -2.26 -1.37
N ILE A 59 6.99 -2.12 -1.28
CA ILE A 59 7.78 -2.63 -0.14
C ILE A 59 7.30 -1.99 1.17
N LEU A 60 7.10 -0.67 1.17
CA LEU A 60 6.58 0.05 2.33
C LEU A 60 5.20 -0.46 2.74
N GLY A 61 4.31 -0.69 1.77
CA GLY A 61 2.98 -1.26 2.01
C GLY A 61 3.05 -2.64 2.69
N PHE A 62 3.91 -3.53 2.21
CA PHE A 62 4.16 -4.83 2.85
C PHE A 62 4.69 -4.68 4.29
N GLN A 63 5.62 -3.74 4.50
CA GLN A 63 6.19 -3.50 5.82
C GLN A 63 5.15 -2.95 6.80
N GLN A 64 4.27 -2.05 6.36
CA GLN A 64 3.17 -1.50 7.15
C GLN A 64 2.11 -2.56 7.48
N LEU A 65 1.80 -3.46 6.54
CA LEU A 65 0.89 -4.59 6.79
C LEU A 65 1.44 -5.51 7.88
N ARG A 66 2.72 -5.85 7.82
CA ARG A 66 3.38 -6.66 8.84
C ARG A 66 3.37 -5.99 10.21
N VAL A 67 3.72 -4.71 10.28
CA VAL A 67 3.68 -3.94 11.54
C VAL A 67 2.27 -3.82 12.09
N SER A 68 1.26 -3.62 11.22
CA SER A 68 -0.14 -3.55 11.64
C SER A 68 -0.66 -4.88 12.18
N ALA A 69 -0.21 -6.01 11.62
CA ALA A 69 -0.52 -7.34 12.15
C ALA A 69 0.12 -7.55 13.54
N ASP A 70 1.37 -7.16 13.72
CA ASP A 70 2.09 -7.33 15.00
C ASP A 70 1.58 -6.35 16.10
N MET A 71 1.04 -5.18 15.73
CA MET A 71 0.39 -4.26 16.70
C MET A 71 -0.99 -4.75 17.16
N ASP A 72 -1.71 -5.51 16.33
CA ASP A 72 -2.97 -6.17 16.70
C ASP A 72 -2.72 -7.25 17.78
N GLU A 73 -1.54 -7.90 17.78
CA GLU A 73 -1.15 -8.93 18.77
C GLU A 73 -0.82 -8.38 20.17
N MET A 74 -0.22 -7.19 20.28
CA MET A 74 0.04 -6.57 21.60
C MET A 74 -1.24 -6.08 22.28
N GLY A 75 -2.32 -5.90 21.50
CA GLY A 75 -3.66 -5.58 21.98
C GLY A 75 -4.44 -6.82 22.41
N LYS A 76 -3.89 -7.68 23.27
CA LYS A 76 -4.63 -8.78 23.91
C LYS A 76 -5.72 -8.26 24.85
N HIS A 77 -6.81 -7.73 24.32
CA HIS A 77 -8.12 -7.81 24.94
C HIS A 77 -9.23 -7.58 23.91
N LYS A 78 -9.91 -8.67 23.55
CA LYS A 78 -11.09 -8.77 22.66
C LYS A 78 -10.78 -8.71 21.17
N LEU A 79 -10.46 -9.89 20.61
CA LEU A 79 -10.84 -10.24 19.24
C LEU A 79 -12.35 -9.99 19.09
N LYS A 80 -12.74 -8.78 18.66
CA LYS A 80 -14.03 -8.61 18.00
C LYS A 80 -13.88 -9.33 16.66
N LYS A 81 -14.76 -10.32 16.45
CA LYS A 81 -14.89 -11.19 15.27
C LYS A 81 -14.22 -10.60 14.03
N PRO A 82 -13.39 -11.38 13.29
CA PRO A 82 -12.78 -10.89 12.05
C PRO A 82 -13.87 -10.29 11.19
N MET A 83 -13.68 -9.04 10.75
CA MET A 83 -14.63 -8.37 9.86
C MET A 83 -14.96 -9.36 8.74
N PRO A 84 -16.25 -9.66 8.48
CA PRO A 84 -16.61 -10.70 7.52
C PRO A 84 -15.87 -10.44 6.20
N TYR A 85 -15.23 -11.48 5.66
CA TYR A 85 -14.50 -11.42 4.37
C TYR A 85 -15.32 -10.72 3.27
N TYR A 86 -16.64 -10.85 3.35
CA TYR A 86 -17.62 -10.17 2.51
C TYR A 86 -17.56 -8.62 2.57
N GLY A 87 -17.30 -8.02 3.74
CA GLY A 87 -17.15 -6.57 3.90
C GLY A 87 -15.87 -6.04 3.27
N LEU A 88 -14.78 -6.80 3.36
CA LEU A 88 -13.50 -6.51 2.68
C LEU A 88 -13.65 -6.57 1.15
N VAL A 89 -14.32 -7.59 0.65
CA VAL A 89 -14.63 -7.72 -0.79
C VAL A 89 -15.54 -6.59 -1.26
N LEU A 90 -16.53 -6.17 -0.45
CA LEU A 90 -17.40 -5.03 -0.78
C LEU A 90 -16.65 -3.69 -0.84
N ILE A 91 -15.69 -3.46 0.06
CA ILE A 91 -14.85 -2.25 0.03
C ILE A 91 -13.94 -2.27 -1.20
N ALA A 92 -13.30 -3.40 -1.50
CA ALA A 92 -12.47 -3.54 -2.71
C ALA A 92 -13.31 -3.33 -3.99
N LEU A 93 -14.54 -3.86 -4.02
CA LEU A 93 -15.49 -3.69 -5.11
C LEU A 93 -15.95 -2.24 -5.25
N ALA A 94 -16.23 -1.55 -4.13
CA ALA A 94 -16.61 -0.14 -4.13
C ALA A 94 -15.47 0.77 -4.63
N VAL A 95 -14.23 0.48 -4.23
CA VAL A 95 -13.05 1.24 -4.70
C VAL A 95 -12.78 0.97 -6.18
N GLY A 96 -12.88 -0.28 -6.64
CA GLY A 96 -12.73 -0.63 -8.06
C GLY A 96 -13.81 0.00 -8.94
N LEU A 97 -15.07 0.00 -8.49
CA LEU A 97 -16.17 0.69 -9.16
C LEU A 97 -15.97 2.20 -9.16
N GLY A 98 -15.53 2.80 -8.04
CA GLY A 98 -15.27 4.22 -7.95
C GLY A 98 -14.18 4.69 -8.92
N ALA A 99 -13.06 3.95 -9.00
CA ALA A 99 -11.98 4.24 -9.95
C ALA A 99 -12.41 4.04 -11.41
N GLY A 100 -13.16 2.98 -11.71
CA GLY A 100 -13.72 2.73 -13.05
C GLY A 100 -14.73 3.81 -13.47
N LEU A 101 -15.56 4.29 -12.54
CA LEU A 101 -16.54 5.33 -12.80
C LEU A 101 -15.87 6.70 -13.01
N LEU A 102 -14.82 7.00 -12.23
CA LEU A 102 -14.06 8.24 -12.38
C LEU A 102 -13.39 8.31 -13.75
N THR A 103 -12.78 7.22 -14.21
CA THR A 103 -12.15 7.16 -15.55
C THR A 103 -13.16 7.18 -16.69
N PHE A 104 -14.35 6.61 -16.50
CA PHE A 104 -15.45 6.72 -17.46
C PHE A 104 -15.94 8.17 -17.65
N LEU A 105 -15.87 9.00 -16.60
CA LEU A 105 -16.31 10.39 -16.63
C LEU A 105 -15.29 11.32 -17.32
N THR A 106 -13.99 11.01 -17.20
CA THR A 106 -12.91 11.86 -17.74
C THR A 106 -12.62 11.60 -19.23
N ASP A 107 -12.77 10.36 -19.72
CA ASP A 107 -12.44 9.98 -21.10
C ASP A 107 -13.54 9.11 -21.75
N PRO A 108 -14.59 9.72 -22.33
CA PRO A 108 -15.71 8.97 -22.95
C PRO A 108 -15.34 8.26 -24.26
N LEU A 109 -14.17 8.53 -24.84
CA LEU A 109 -13.76 8.04 -26.16
C LEU A 109 -13.17 6.62 -26.14
N HIS A 110 -12.63 6.15 -25.02
CA HIS A 110 -12.03 4.81 -24.86
C HIS A 110 -12.63 4.05 -23.67
N LYS A 111 -13.92 3.69 -23.77
CA LYS A 111 -14.68 2.98 -22.73
C LYS A 111 -14.05 1.64 -22.28
N LEU A 112 -13.26 1.00 -23.15
CA LEU A 112 -12.51 -0.23 -22.82
C LEU A 112 -11.38 0.03 -21.81
N ASN A 113 -10.74 1.20 -21.84
CA ASN A 113 -9.66 1.54 -20.92
C ASN A 113 -10.18 1.70 -19.48
N ALA A 114 -11.38 2.27 -19.33
CA ALA A 114 -12.03 2.41 -18.03
C ALA A 114 -12.32 1.04 -17.37
N TRP A 115 -12.74 0.05 -18.16
CA TRP A 115 -12.99 -1.30 -17.64
C TRP A 115 -11.68 -2.01 -17.24
N ILE A 116 -10.63 -1.89 -18.05
CA ILE A 116 -9.31 -2.47 -17.72
C ILE A 116 -8.76 -1.85 -16.43
N ILE A 117 -8.81 -0.53 -16.30
CA ILE A 117 -8.32 0.18 -15.12
C ILE A 117 -9.13 -0.22 -13.87
N GLY A 118 -10.46 -0.21 -13.95
CA GLY A 118 -11.32 -0.66 -12.85
C GLY A 118 -11.04 -2.10 -12.43
N GLY A 119 -10.82 -3.00 -13.40
CA GLY A 119 -10.48 -4.40 -13.16
C GLY A 119 -9.12 -4.60 -12.49
N VAL A 120 -8.08 -3.87 -12.93
CA VAL A 120 -6.75 -3.92 -12.33
C VAL A 120 -6.78 -3.43 -10.88
N PHE A 121 -7.45 -2.31 -10.61
CA PHE A 121 -7.62 -1.80 -9.24
C PHE A 121 -8.38 -2.79 -8.36
N PHE A 122 -9.46 -3.39 -8.88
CA PHE A 122 -10.23 -4.40 -8.17
C PHE A 122 -9.37 -5.61 -7.78
N ILE A 123 -8.62 -6.18 -8.73
CA ILE A 123 -7.75 -7.34 -8.49
C ILE A 123 -6.62 -7.00 -7.51
N CYS A 124 -6.00 -5.82 -7.65
CA CYS A 124 -4.92 -5.38 -6.77
C CYS A 124 -5.39 -5.23 -5.31
N PHE A 125 -6.55 -4.59 -5.11
CA PHE A 125 -7.15 -4.47 -3.78
C PHE A 125 -7.61 -5.82 -3.23
N LEU A 126 -8.20 -6.67 -4.06
CA LEU A 126 -8.62 -8.01 -3.67
C LEU A 126 -7.42 -8.85 -3.21
N ALA A 127 -6.32 -8.81 -3.95
CA ALA A 127 -5.09 -9.52 -3.59
C ALA A 127 -4.49 -9.00 -2.28
N ALA A 128 -4.35 -7.68 -2.12
CA ALA A 128 -3.83 -7.07 -0.90
C ALA A 128 -4.68 -7.44 0.33
N TYR A 129 -6.00 -7.37 0.22
CA TYR A 129 -6.91 -7.74 1.29
C TYR A 129 -6.99 -9.25 1.53
N SER A 130 -6.91 -10.07 0.49
CA SER A 130 -6.85 -11.53 0.60
C SER A 130 -5.60 -11.99 1.34
N VAL A 131 -4.45 -11.39 1.05
CA VAL A 131 -3.20 -11.68 1.78
C VAL A 131 -3.33 -11.28 3.24
N GLY A 132 -3.91 -10.09 3.52
CA GLY A 132 -4.19 -9.67 4.90
C GLY A 132 -5.11 -10.63 5.65
N TYR A 133 -6.17 -11.13 4.99
CA TYR A 133 -7.07 -12.12 5.56
C TYR A 133 -6.39 -13.48 5.77
N PHE A 134 -5.54 -13.93 4.85
CA PHE A 134 -4.82 -15.20 4.99
C PHE A 134 -3.83 -15.16 6.15
N ILE A 135 -3.13 -14.04 6.37
CA ILE A 135 -2.27 -13.84 7.53
C ILE A 135 -3.10 -13.87 8.82
N LYS A 136 -4.26 -13.19 8.84
CA LYS A 136 -5.17 -13.19 10.01
C LYS A 136 -5.75 -14.59 10.30
N LYS A 137 -6.12 -15.34 9.27
CA LYS A 137 -6.68 -16.70 9.42
C LYS A 137 -5.61 -17.67 9.93
N LYS A 138 -4.42 -17.66 9.34
CA LYS A 138 -3.33 -18.56 9.73
C LYS A 138 -2.89 -18.34 11.19
N ARG A 139 -2.88 -17.08 11.65
CA ARG A 139 -2.56 -16.75 13.06
C ARG A 139 -3.69 -17.10 14.03
N ALA A 140 -4.96 -17.12 13.59
CA ALA A 140 -6.08 -17.56 14.43
C ALA A 140 -6.11 -19.08 14.65
N GLU A 141 -5.62 -19.86 13.69
CA GLU A 141 -5.44 -21.32 13.84
C GLU A 141 -4.27 -21.63 14.80
N ASP A 142 -3.14 -20.89 14.73
CA ASP A 142 -2.01 -21.06 15.67
C ASP A 142 -2.36 -20.70 17.14
N ASP A 143 -3.31 -19.78 17.38
CA ASP A 143 -3.79 -19.38 18.72
C ASP A 143 -4.82 -20.37 19.32
N GLU A 144 -5.45 -21.24 18.52
CA GLU A 144 -6.42 -22.25 19.00
C GLU A 144 -5.76 -23.59 19.40
N ASP A 145 -4.51 -23.82 18.97
CA ASP A 145 -3.73 -25.03 19.24
C ASP A 145 -2.80 -24.91 20.48
N GLU A 146 -2.80 -23.78 21.21
CA GLU A 146 -2.08 -23.52 22.48
C GLU A 146 -3.03 -23.51 23.70
#